data_AF-A0A6B7DW23-F1
#
_entry.id   AF-A0A6B7DW23-F1
#
_cell.length_a   1.000
_cell.length_b   1.000
_cell.length_c   1.000
_cell.angle_alpha   90.00
_cell.angle_beta   90.00
_cell.angle_gamma   90.00
#
_symmetry.space_group_name_H-M   'P 1'
#
loop_
_entity.id
_entity.type
_entity.pdbx_description
1 polymer ?
#
loop_
_entity_poly.entity_id
_entity_poly.type
_entity_poly.pdbx_seq_one_letter_code
_entity_poly.pdbx_strand_id
1 'polypeptide(L)'
;KMDKSTVHDVVLVGGSTRIPKVQQLLQDFFNGKELCKSINPDEAVAYGAAVQAAILSGEGNEKVQDLLLLDVTPLSLGLETAGGVMTVLIPRNTTIPTK
;
A
#
# COMPACT_ATOMS: atom_id res chain seq x y z
N LYS A 1 15.19 5.40 -6.13
CA LYS A 1 13.90 5.61 -6.85
C LYS A 1 13.63 4.34 -7.64
N MET A 2 12.42 3.79 -7.57
CA MET A 2 12.01 2.63 -8.37
C MET A 2 11.69 3.09 -9.80
N ASP A 3 12.04 2.26 -10.79
CA ASP A 3 11.69 2.53 -12.18
C ASP A 3 10.20 2.21 -12.44
N LYS A 4 9.58 2.90 -13.39
CA LYS A 4 8.16 2.65 -13.71
C LYS A 4 7.94 1.26 -14.31
N SER A 5 8.93 0.76 -15.05
CA SER A 5 8.88 -0.53 -15.72
C SER A 5 8.88 -1.71 -14.74
N THR A 6 9.35 -1.52 -13.50
CA THR A 6 9.37 -2.58 -12.47
C THR A 6 8.03 -2.73 -11.73
N VAL A 7 7.07 -1.83 -11.95
CA VAL A 7 5.71 -1.99 -11.42
C VAL A 7 4.99 -3.00 -12.31
N HIS A 8 4.54 -4.12 -11.77
CA HIS A 8 3.88 -5.19 -12.55
C HIS A 8 2.40 -4.89 -12.79
N ASP A 9 1.68 -4.45 -11.76
CA ASP A 9 0.25 -4.16 -11.81
C ASP A 9 -0.07 -2.81 -11.15
N VAL A 10 -1.14 -2.16 -11.64
CA VAL A 10 -1.69 -0.93 -11.05
C VAL A 10 -3.13 -1.21 -10.64
N VAL A 11 -3.36 -1.42 -9.35
CA VAL A 11 -4.69 -1.71 -8.79
C VAL A 11 -5.37 -0.42 -8.34
N LEU A 12 -6.63 -0.23 -8.74
CA LEU A 12 -7.43 0.94 -8.40
C LEU A 12 -8.31 0.66 -7.17
N VAL A 13 -8.24 1.55 -6.18
CA VAL A 13 -8.99 1.44 -4.92
C VAL A 13 -9.61 2.79 -4.55
N GLY A 14 -10.87 2.77 -4.11
CA GLY A 14 -11.69 3.94 -3.77
C GLY A 14 -12.50 4.48 -4.95
N GLY A 15 -13.76 4.87 -4.72
CA GLY A 15 -14.70 5.26 -5.77
C GLY A 15 -14.24 6.41 -6.68
N SER A 16 -13.45 7.35 -6.18
CA SER A 16 -12.87 8.43 -6.98
C SER A 16 -11.95 7.94 -8.11
N THR A 17 -11.43 6.71 -8.03
CA THR A 17 -10.65 6.10 -9.12
C THR A 17 -11.50 5.76 -10.36
N ARG A 18 -12.83 5.84 -10.26
CA ARG A 18 -13.75 5.71 -11.41
C ARG A 18 -13.73 6.95 -12.32
N ILE A 19 -13.20 8.08 -11.85
CA ILE A 19 -13.12 9.31 -12.64
C ILE A 19 -12.22 9.08 -13.86
N PRO A 20 -12.71 9.25 -15.11
CA PRO A 20 -11.94 8.95 -16.32
C PRO A 20 -10.61 9.70 -16.39
N LYS A 21 -10.57 10.95 -15.92
CA LYS A 21 -9.35 11.75 -15.93
C LYS A 21 -8.28 11.20 -14.99
N VAL A 22 -8.66 10.64 -13.84
CA VAL A 22 -7.71 10.00 -12.91
C VAL A 22 -7.10 8.76 -13.55
N GLN A 23 -7.91 7.93 -14.21
CA GLN A 23 -7.42 6.75 -14.92
C GLN A 23 -6.48 7.12 -16.08
N GLN A 24 -6.84 8.13 -16.86
CA GLN A 24 -5.98 8.63 -17.94
C GLN A 24 -4.63 9.10 -17.40
N LEU A 25 -4.62 9.92 -16.35
CA LEU A 25 -3.37 10.42 -15.75
C LEU A 25 -2.49 9.27 -15.22
N LEU A 26 -3.08 8.22 -14.66
CA LEU A 26 -2.35 7.04 -14.21
C LEU A 26 -1.78 6.23 -15.37
N GLN A 27 -2.57 6.00 -16.43
CA GLN A 27 -2.10 5.32 -17.65
C GLN A 27 -0.94 6.10 -18.28
N ASP A 28 -1.08 7.41 -18.46
CA ASP A 28 -0.03 8.28 -18.98
C ASP A 28 1.22 8.23 -18.10
N PHE A 29 1.04 8.25 -16.77
CA PHE A 29 2.14 8.15 -15.82
C PHE A 29 2.88 6.82 -15.94
N PHE A 30 2.18 5.70 -16.14
CA PHE A 30 2.76 4.36 -16.32
C PHE A 30 2.94 3.96 -17.80
N ASN A 31 3.15 4.93 -18.69
CA ASN A 31 3.53 4.70 -20.09
C ASN A 31 2.52 3.83 -20.87
N GLY A 32 1.22 4.02 -20.62
CA GLY A 32 0.14 3.30 -21.29
C GLY A 32 -0.18 1.93 -20.68
N LYS A 33 0.42 1.57 -19.54
CA LYS A 33 0.11 0.33 -18.82
C LYS A 33 -1.39 0.22 -18.52
N GLU A 34 -1.95 -0.95 -18.78
CA GLU A 34 -3.34 -1.27 -18.45
C GLU A 34 -3.56 -1.25 -16.92
N LEU A 35 -4.64 -0.60 -16.48
CA LEU A 35 -5.01 -0.54 -15.08
C LEU A 35 -5.82 -1.77 -14.70
N CYS A 36 -5.52 -2.39 -13.56
CA CYS A 36 -6.23 -3.55 -13.07
C CYS A 36 -7.63 -3.15 -12.58
N LYS A 37 -8.65 -3.74 -13.21
CA LYS A 37 -10.08 -3.52 -12.94
C LYS A 37 -10.82 -4.80 -12.51
N SER A 38 -10.08 -5.85 -12.15
CA SER A 38 -10.64 -7.15 -11.76
C SER A 38 -11.29 -7.15 -10.38
N ILE A 39 -11.09 -6.10 -9.58
CA ILE A 39 -11.61 -5.96 -8.22
C ILE A 39 -12.49 -4.70 -8.16
N ASN A 40 -13.60 -4.78 -7.44
CA ASN A 40 -14.44 -3.61 -7.17
C ASN A 40 -13.67 -2.59 -6.32
N PRO A 41 -13.42 -1.35 -6.82
CA PRO A 41 -12.59 -0.38 -6.10
C PRO A 41 -13.19 0.05 -4.77
N ASP A 42 -14.51 -0.02 -4.61
CA ASP A 42 -15.20 0.40 -3.38
C ASP A 42 -15.10 -0.65 -2.26
N GLU A 43 -14.81 -1.90 -2.60
CA GLU A 43 -14.82 -3.03 -1.66
C GLU A 43 -13.42 -3.64 -1.45
N ALA A 44 -12.45 -3.33 -2.31
CA ALA A 44 -11.12 -3.95 -2.31
C ALA A 44 -10.43 -3.90 -0.93
N VAL A 45 -10.55 -2.78 -0.20
CA VAL A 45 -9.96 -2.63 1.14
C VAL A 45 -10.63 -3.56 2.14
N ALA A 46 -11.96 -3.58 2.17
CA ALA A 46 -12.72 -4.43 3.08
C ALA A 46 -12.47 -5.91 2.79
N TYR A 47 -12.36 -6.28 1.51
CA TYR A 47 -12.04 -7.64 1.09
C TYR A 47 -10.65 -8.08 1.60
N GLY A 48 -9.62 -7.25 1.40
CA GLY A 48 -8.27 -7.53 1.90
C GLY A 48 -8.23 -7.64 3.43
N ALA A 49 -8.96 -6.76 4.13
CA ALA A 49 -9.08 -6.83 5.59
C ALA A 49 -9.77 -8.11 6.08
N ALA A 50 -10.82 -8.57 5.38
CA ALA A 50 -11.50 -9.82 5.70
C ALA A 50 -10.60 -11.04 5.49
N VAL A 51 -9.78 -11.05 4.44
CA VAL A 51 -8.75 -12.10 4.22
C VAL A 51 -7.75 -12.09 5.38
N GLN A 52 -7.25 -10.92 5.78
CA GLN A 52 -6.33 -10.81 6.92
C GLN A 52 -6.98 -11.26 8.24
N ALA A 53 -8.26 -10.96 8.45
CA ALA A 53 -9.00 -11.40 9.63
C ALA A 53 -9.15 -12.93 9.66
N ALA A 54 -9.45 -13.56 8.53
CA ALA A 54 -9.55 -15.01 8.43
C ALA A 54 -8.22 -15.70 8.81
N ILE A 55 -7.09 -15.15 8.33
CA ILE A 55 -5.74 -15.62 8.69
C ILE A 55 -5.51 -15.56 10.20
N LEU A 56 -5.82 -14.41 10.82
CA LEU A 56 -5.63 -14.21 12.26
C LEU A 56 -6.55 -15.09 13.12
N SER A 57 -7.75 -15.42 12.63
CA SER A 57 -8.70 -16.33 13.28
C SER A 57 -8.37 -17.81 13.08
N GLY A 58 -7.39 -18.13 12.23
CA GLY A 58 -7.07 -19.51 11.85
C GLY A 58 -8.12 -20.17 10.94
N GLU A 59 -9.02 -19.39 10.35
CA GLU A 59 -10.06 -19.85 9.43
C GLU A 59 -9.61 -19.65 7.98
N GLY A 60 -9.64 -20.69 7.15
CA GLY A 60 -9.31 -20.56 5.72
C GLY A 60 -8.59 -21.77 5.13
N ASN A 61 -8.25 -21.67 3.85
CA ASN A 61 -7.46 -22.68 3.13
C ASN A 61 -5.96 -22.50 3.46
N GLU A 62 -5.17 -23.57 3.43
CA GLU A 62 -3.71 -23.57 3.62
C GLU A 62 -3.01 -22.46 2.80
N LYS A 63 -3.48 -22.22 1.56
CA LYS A 63 -2.94 -21.17 0.68
C LYS A 63 -3.05 -19.74 1.23
N VAL A 64 -3.97 -19.50 2.15
CA VAL A 64 -4.21 -18.18 2.74
C VAL A 64 -3.39 -17.99 4.01
N GLN A 65 -3.06 -19.08 4.72
CA GLN A 65 -2.32 -19.03 5.99
C GLN A 65 -0.84 -18.62 5.83
N ASP A 66 -0.25 -18.86 4.65
CA ASP A 66 1.15 -18.50 4.36
C ASP A 66 1.36 -17.02 4.02
N LEU A 67 0.32 -16.18 4.07
CA LEU A 67 0.43 -14.78 3.73
C LEU A 67 1.12 -13.98 4.85
N LEU A 68 2.35 -13.55 4.59
CA LEU A 68 3.12 -12.65 5.48
C LEU A 68 2.92 -11.19 5.06
N LEU A 69 2.45 -10.35 5.98
CA LEU A 69 2.35 -8.90 5.79
C LEU A 69 3.54 -8.21 6.46
N LEU A 70 4.35 -7.51 5.68
CA LEU A 70 5.41 -6.62 6.16
C LEU A 70 5.01 -5.18 5.86
N ASP A 71 4.69 -4.42 6.90
CA ASP A 71 4.28 -3.02 6.80
C ASP A 71 5.40 -2.08 7.26
N VAL A 72 5.26 -0.77 7.01
CA VAL A 72 6.29 0.24 7.26
C VAL A 72 5.74 1.54 7.85
N THR A 73 6.59 2.33 8.51
CA THR A 73 6.21 3.66 9.02
C THR A 73 5.97 4.66 7.86
N PRO A 74 4.86 5.43 7.85
CA PRO A 74 4.57 6.34 6.74
C PRO A 74 5.41 7.63 6.77
N LEU A 75 5.84 8.05 7.97
CA LEU A 75 6.62 9.26 8.21
C LEU A 75 7.80 8.97 9.13
N SER A 76 8.82 9.82 9.04
CA SER A 76 9.95 9.78 9.96
C SER A 76 9.51 10.23 11.35
N LEU A 77 9.81 9.43 12.37
CA LEU A 77 9.58 9.73 13.78
C LEU A 77 10.91 10.15 14.43
N GLY A 78 10.85 11.09 15.34
CA GLY A 78 12.03 11.66 15.99
C GLY A 78 11.64 12.67 17.06
N LEU A 79 12.61 13.44 17.52
CA LEU A 79 12.43 14.43 18.58
C LEU A 79 13.11 15.75 18.23
N GLU A 80 12.64 16.81 18.87
CA GLU A 80 13.26 18.13 18.77
C GLU A 80 14.55 18.18 19.60
N THR A 81 15.60 18.75 19.01
CA THR A 81 16.88 19.02 19.68
C THR A 81 17.11 20.53 19.82
N ALA A 82 18.07 20.92 20.67
CA ALA A 82 18.40 22.32 20.90
C ALA A 82 18.63 23.06 19.57
N GLY A 83 17.97 24.20 19.41
CA GLY A 83 17.94 24.96 18.15
C GLY A 83 16.73 24.64 17.25
N GLY A 84 15.73 23.90 17.74
CA GLY A 84 14.49 23.63 17.01
C GLY A 84 14.66 22.64 15.86
N VAL A 85 15.73 21.83 15.89
CA VAL A 85 16.07 20.88 14.82
C VAL A 85 15.47 19.52 15.14
N MET A 86 14.73 18.95 14.18
CA MET A 86 14.20 17.60 14.25
C MET A 86 15.33 16.57 14.04
N THR A 87 15.61 15.76 15.06
CA THR A 87 16.49 14.58 14.95
C THR A 87 15.63 13.34 14.74
N VAL A 88 15.77 12.71 13.58
CA VAL A 88 15.05 11.50 13.21
C VAL A 88 15.62 10.28 13.93
N LEU A 89 14.76 9.50 14.57
CA LEU A 89 15.11 8.23 15.22
C LEU A 89 14.65 7.02 14.40
N ILE A 90 13.40 7.07 13.90
CA ILE A 90 12.84 6.03 13.03
C ILE A 90 12.53 6.68 11.68
N PRO A 91 13.32 6.41 10.62
CA PRO A 91 13.04 6.95 9.30
C PRO A 91 11.70 6.48 8.74
N ARG A 92 11.08 7.28 7.86
CA ARG A 92 9.96 6.82 7.02
C ARG A 92 10.36 5.56 6.25
N ASN A 93 9.38 4.69 6.00
CA ASN A 93 9.53 3.40 5.35
C ASN A 93 10.32 2.36 6.18
N THR A 94 10.47 2.54 7.49
CA THR A 94 11.07 1.51 8.36
C THR A 94 10.07 0.39 8.61
N THR A 95 10.46 -0.87 8.41
CA THR A 95 9.61 -2.04 8.64
C THR A 95 9.16 -2.15 10.09
N ILE A 96 7.88 -2.47 10.31
CA ILE A 96 7.34 -2.73 11.65
C ILE A 96 7.27 -4.25 11.92
N PRO A 97 7.53 -4.69 13.17
CA PRO A 97 7.86 -3.89 14.35
C PRO A 97 9.31 -3.37 14.36
N THR A 98 9.53 -2.16 14.88
CA THR A 98 10.85 -1.55 15.11
C THR A 98 10.91 -0.91 16.49
N LYS A 99 12.11 -0.61 17.01
CA LYS A 99 12.34 0.06 18.30
C LYS A 99 13.33 1.21 18.16
#